data_AF-A0A838IDP9-F1
#
_entry.id   AF-A0A838IDP9-F1
#
_cell.length_a   1.000
_cell.length_b   1.000
_cell.length_c   1.000
_cell.angle_alpha   90.00
_cell.angle_beta   90.00
_cell.angle_gamma   90.00
#
_symmetry.space_group_name_H-M   'P 1'
#
loop_
_entity.id
_entity.type
_entity.pdbx_description
1 polymer ?
#
loop_
_entity_poly.entity_id
_entity_poly.type
_entity_poly.pdbx_seq_one_letter_code
_entity_poly.pdbx_strand_id
1 'polypeptide(L)'
;MYRLTTASIVALVALVATSALACQVHKHTVPQPPVVEIPQAPIEGEEEDAVDQGPIYLSTAMRVQSDVELAANPAHFGQFKGRTDLLLRRDYGINRNTCDGYIARRPAMVVDAPNGYEHLKITAHGDVDVLFVEFSNREYLCTIRRPGGQDPAIETRNWPKGPYRIYVGHREQLKEIDYSLTFENLSKPITVDWLDASLPTITIDSDMSKPSFVPVNLAGEPNADRDAQHGDHSCASHSGPMKYLLTPDVRLDVRQQAVVTLGIRANAPAMMTLIGPVPSDRRNIPVQCLPSWNESLDLAPGTYFVRVGVDPDKAPSTLNFFAHGAAAGLDPLATFPNVPEGRPVAERMLTLHYPFLKTNDLLTDDRIRQQLFVNAPSSLYVVARENLGSNSPATVFLGSPVPGDHILDDGRAFEFPVKDELLLMLNEENLVLAADGSLFVIDSKHLKPAQQADAIALPPAARNSQSYFRHAMTLAGTDDQGRIEQHAQRHDRYKQCADGIMVRIQPQIETLNKDAAANRDQIERITTEAEQRAQRNCGLVRLEEEDRRMWRQLEDSRTRRRTDALQQVRARLADLVLVK
;
A
#
# COMPACT_ATOMS: atom_id res chain seq x y z
N MET A 1 -14.79 41.99 14.58
CA MET A 1 -16.24 42.13 14.81
C MET A 1 -16.95 42.33 13.48
N TYR A 2 -17.35 41.23 12.83
CA TYR A 2 -18.42 41.21 11.83
C TYR A 2 -19.10 39.85 12.00
N ARG A 3 -20.37 39.85 12.39
CA ARG A 3 -21.20 38.64 12.55
C ARG A 3 -21.68 38.20 11.17
N LEU A 4 -21.19 37.06 10.69
CA LEU A 4 -21.83 36.32 9.61
C LEU A 4 -23.03 35.55 10.19
N THR A 5 -24.21 35.79 9.62
CA THR A 5 -25.47 35.17 10.03
C THR A 5 -25.69 33.83 9.30
N THR A 6 -26.20 32.87 10.05
CA THR A 6 -26.44 31.44 9.76
C THR A 6 -27.46 31.13 8.65
N ALA A 7 -27.92 32.13 7.88
CA ALA A 7 -28.99 31.95 6.90
C ALA A 7 -28.51 31.41 5.53
N SER A 8 -27.21 31.48 5.22
CA SER A 8 -26.68 31.10 3.89
C SER A 8 -26.28 29.62 3.75
N ILE A 9 -26.28 28.84 4.84
CA ILE A 9 -25.86 27.42 4.82
C ILE A 9 -27.03 26.47 4.49
N VAL A 10 -28.28 26.88 4.76
CA VAL A 10 -29.45 26.01 4.53
C VAL A 10 -29.87 25.94 3.06
N ALA A 11 -29.57 26.97 2.26
CA ALA A 11 -29.91 27.00 0.83
C ALA A 11 -28.97 26.14 -0.05
N LEU A 12 -27.77 25.80 0.43
CA LEU A 12 -26.81 24.99 -0.34
C LEU A 12 -27.04 23.47 -0.19
N VAL A 13 -27.71 23.03 0.88
CA VAL A 13 -27.97 21.60 1.15
C VAL A 13 -29.22 21.09 0.43
N ALA A 14 -30.15 21.97 0.06
CA ALA A 14 -31.40 21.57 -0.59
C ALA A 14 -31.27 21.30 -2.11
N LEU A 15 -30.20 21.76 -2.77
CA LEU A 15 -30.02 21.58 -4.23
C LEU A 15 -29.23 20.31 -4.63
N VAL A 16 -28.60 19.61 -3.66
CA VAL A 16 -27.85 18.37 -3.93
C VAL A 16 -28.71 17.11 -3.77
N ALA A 17 -29.93 17.23 -3.23
CA ALA A 17 -30.77 16.08 -2.89
C ALA A 17 -31.76 15.61 -3.99
N THR A 18 -31.87 16.30 -5.13
CA THR A 18 -32.89 16.00 -6.15
C THR A 18 -32.38 15.38 -7.46
N SER A 19 -31.09 15.04 -7.57
CA SER A 19 -30.53 14.38 -8.77
C SER A 19 -30.31 12.86 -8.61
N ALA A 20 -30.84 12.24 -7.55
CA ALA A 20 -30.74 10.81 -7.29
C ALA A 20 -32.06 10.06 -7.58
N LEU A 21 -32.63 10.17 -8.78
CA LEU A 21 -33.73 9.30 -9.24
C LEU A 21 -33.81 9.28 -10.77
N ALA A 22 -32.96 8.46 -11.41
CA ALA A 22 -33.25 7.67 -12.63
C ALA A 22 -31.95 7.15 -13.27
N CYS A 23 -31.31 6.16 -12.66
CA CYS A 23 -30.42 5.24 -13.37
C CYS A 23 -31.09 3.86 -13.37
N GLN A 24 -31.93 3.60 -14.36
CA GLN A 24 -32.38 2.25 -14.68
C GLN A 24 -31.22 1.50 -15.34
N VAL A 25 -30.65 0.56 -14.59
CA VAL A 25 -29.68 -0.41 -15.10
C VAL A 25 -30.37 -1.34 -16.10
N HIS A 26 -30.06 -1.20 -17.38
CA HIS A 26 -30.29 -2.27 -18.35
C HIS A 26 -29.35 -3.43 -18.02
N LYS A 27 -29.91 -4.51 -17.47
CA LYS A 27 -29.23 -5.80 -17.33
C LYS A 27 -29.02 -6.38 -18.73
N HIS A 28 -27.79 -6.29 -19.23
CA HIS A 28 -27.35 -7.16 -20.32
C HIS A 28 -27.16 -8.58 -19.76
N THR A 29 -28.04 -9.49 -20.17
CA THR A 29 -27.89 -10.92 -20.00
C THR A 29 -26.70 -11.39 -20.86
N VAL A 30 -25.61 -11.76 -20.20
CA VAL A 30 -24.49 -12.48 -20.83
C VAL A 30 -24.93 -13.94 -21.01
N PRO A 31 -24.89 -14.51 -22.23
CA PRO A 31 -25.18 -15.93 -22.41
C PRO A 31 -24.06 -16.78 -21.79
N GLN A 32 -24.44 -17.73 -20.93
CA GLN A 32 -23.52 -18.74 -20.43
C GLN A 32 -23.04 -19.64 -21.59
N PRO A 33 -21.75 -19.98 -21.67
CA PRO A 33 -21.28 -20.99 -22.60
C PRO A 33 -21.83 -22.38 -22.20
N PRO A 34 -22.06 -23.28 -23.18
CA PRO A 34 -22.61 -24.61 -22.91
C PRO A 34 -21.66 -25.45 -22.05
N VAL A 35 -22.24 -26.09 -21.03
CA VAL A 35 -21.60 -27.12 -20.23
C VAL A 35 -21.36 -28.33 -21.15
N VAL A 36 -20.10 -28.64 -21.41
CA VAL A 36 -19.70 -29.87 -22.09
C VAL A 36 -19.63 -30.98 -21.05
N GLU A 37 -20.61 -31.88 -21.06
CA GLU A 37 -20.56 -33.13 -20.31
C GLU A 37 -19.46 -34.03 -20.91
N ILE A 38 -18.46 -34.35 -20.08
CA ILE A 38 -17.45 -35.35 -20.39
C ILE A 38 -18.02 -36.71 -19.97
N PRO A 39 -18.15 -37.70 -20.88
CA PRO A 39 -18.65 -39.01 -20.51
C PRO A 39 -17.61 -39.75 -19.66
N GLN A 40 -18.02 -40.17 -18.47
CA GLN A 40 -17.24 -41.12 -17.65
C GLN A 40 -17.34 -42.52 -18.26
N ALA A 41 -16.20 -43.08 -18.64
CA ALA A 41 -16.07 -44.47 -19.04
C ALA A 41 -16.10 -45.40 -17.79
N PRO A 42 -16.64 -46.62 -17.91
CA PRO A 42 -16.63 -47.57 -16.81
C PRO A 42 -15.25 -48.23 -16.71
N ILE A 43 -14.65 -48.18 -15.52
CA ILE A 43 -13.49 -49.01 -15.18
C ILE A 43 -14.02 -50.14 -14.31
N GLU A 44 -14.24 -51.29 -14.94
CA GLU A 44 -14.29 -52.59 -14.27
C GLU A 44 -12.85 -53.07 -14.10
N GLY A 45 -12.49 -53.41 -12.86
CA GLY A 45 -11.21 -53.98 -12.50
C GLY A 45 -11.31 -54.52 -11.09
N GLU A 46 -11.61 -55.82 -11.00
CA GLU A 46 -11.51 -56.64 -9.79
C GLU A 46 -10.08 -56.54 -9.24
N GLU A 47 -9.93 -56.21 -7.96
CA GLU A 47 -8.67 -56.39 -7.24
C GLU A 47 -8.96 -56.94 -5.84
N GLU A 48 -8.17 -57.96 -5.50
CA GLU A 48 -8.36 -58.93 -4.42
C GLU A 48 -8.31 -58.32 -3.02
N ASP A 49 -8.98 -59.00 -2.09
CA ASP A 49 -9.01 -58.76 -0.64
C ASP A 49 -7.60 -58.62 -0.04
N ALA A 50 -7.11 -57.38 0.06
CA ALA A 50 -6.01 -57.02 0.94
C ALA A 50 -6.56 -56.77 2.35
N VAL A 51 -6.20 -57.65 3.28
CA VAL A 51 -6.43 -57.48 4.71
C VAL A 51 -5.88 -56.13 5.17
N ASP A 52 -6.78 -55.24 5.57
CA ASP A 52 -6.55 -53.91 6.14
C ASP A 52 -5.70 -54.00 7.42
N GLN A 53 -4.36 -54.01 7.24
CA GLN A 53 -3.44 -53.66 8.30
C GLN A 53 -3.44 -52.13 8.39
N GLY A 54 -4.37 -51.60 9.19
CA GLY A 54 -4.44 -50.18 9.51
C GLY A 54 -3.08 -49.61 9.94
N PRO A 55 -2.87 -48.29 9.82
CA PRO A 55 -1.58 -47.65 9.97
C PRO A 55 -0.90 -48.10 11.27
N ILE A 56 0.31 -48.63 11.14
CA ILE A 56 1.15 -49.01 12.28
C ILE A 56 1.53 -47.71 13.01
N TYR A 57 0.77 -47.35 14.05
CA TYR A 57 1.12 -46.26 14.98
C TYR A 57 2.33 -46.68 15.83
N LEU A 58 3.54 -46.61 15.27
CA LEU A 58 4.79 -46.66 16.02
C LEU A 58 4.98 -45.35 16.80
N SER A 59 4.17 -45.12 17.83
CA SER A 59 4.41 -44.04 18.80
C SER A 59 5.37 -44.55 19.87
N THR A 60 6.65 -44.61 19.53
CA THR A 60 7.69 -44.54 20.57
C THR A 60 7.66 -43.11 21.11
N ALA A 61 7.50 -42.94 22.43
CA ALA A 61 7.51 -41.61 23.03
C ALA A 61 8.84 -40.92 22.67
N MET A 62 8.75 -39.70 22.12
CA MET A 62 9.95 -38.92 21.82
C MET A 62 10.65 -38.60 23.13
N ARG A 63 11.93 -38.97 23.23
CA ARG A 63 12.76 -38.70 24.40
C ARG A 63 13.71 -37.57 24.08
N VAL A 64 13.62 -36.48 24.84
CA VAL A 64 14.40 -35.25 24.64
C VAL A 64 15.39 -35.14 25.80
N GLN A 65 16.69 -35.02 25.50
CA GLN A 65 17.74 -34.86 26.52
C GLN A 65 17.94 -33.37 26.80
N SER A 66 17.46 -32.91 27.95
CA SER A 66 17.08 -31.50 28.08
C SER A 66 18.21 -30.52 28.39
N ASP A 67 19.36 -30.98 28.88
CA ASP A 67 20.45 -30.07 29.27
C ASP A 67 21.09 -29.37 28.07
N VAL A 68 20.89 -29.88 26.84
CA VAL A 68 21.42 -29.31 25.59
C VAL A 68 20.32 -28.71 24.69
N GLU A 69 19.05 -29.10 24.85
CA GLU A 69 18.01 -28.83 23.84
C GLU A 69 16.99 -27.73 24.18
N LEU A 70 16.69 -27.45 25.46
CA LEU A 70 15.86 -26.29 25.81
C LEU A 70 16.73 -25.04 25.88
N ALA A 71 17.11 -24.57 24.69
CA ALA A 71 17.76 -23.29 24.47
C ALA A 71 16.95 -22.13 25.09
N ALA A 72 17.54 -20.93 25.10
CA ALA A 72 16.86 -19.75 25.64
C ALA A 72 15.57 -19.40 24.85
N ASN A 73 15.49 -19.86 23.60
CA ASN A 73 14.34 -19.70 22.72
C ASN A 73 13.29 -20.80 22.93
N PRO A 74 12.00 -20.50 22.69
CA PRO A 74 10.96 -21.52 22.65
C PRO A 74 11.35 -22.65 21.71
N ALA A 75 11.43 -23.86 22.24
CA ALA A 75 11.69 -25.06 21.46
C ALA A 75 10.34 -25.61 20.99
N HIS A 76 10.13 -25.55 19.68
CA HIS A 76 8.96 -26.10 19.03
C HIS A 76 9.23 -27.55 18.63
N PHE A 77 8.41 -28.46 19.13
CA PHE A 77 8.41 -29.87 18.74
C PHE A 77 7.12 -30.13 17.97
N GLY A 78 7.26 -30.30 16.65
CA GLY A 78 6.17 -30.19 15.70
C GLY A 78 5.58 -31.51 15.22
N GLN A 79 4.29 -31.44 14.83
CA GLN A 79 3.50 -32.38 14.04
C GLN A 79 3.41 -33.82 14.58
N PHE A 80 2.89 -33.95 15.78
CA PHE A 80 2.52 -35.25 16.34
C PHE A 80 1.07 -35.60 16.03
N LYS A 81 0.81 -36.89 15.86
CA LYS A 81 -0.55 -37.47 15.83
C LYS A 81 -0.78 -38.29 17.08
N GLY A 82 -1.93 -38.09 17.72
CA GLY A 82 -2.33 -38.83 18.91
C GLY A 82 -3.76 -39.32 18.79
N ARG A 83 -4.10 -40.38 19.54
CA ARG A 83 -5.48 -40.82 19.73
C ARG A 83 -5.79 -40.86 21.22
N THR A 84 -6.84 -40.14 21.63
CA THR A 84 -7.26 -40.07 23.03
C THR A 84 -7.90 -41.38 23.48
N ASP A 85 -7.71 -41.82 24.72
CA ASP A 85 -8.22 -43.11 25.19
C ASP A 85 -8.52 -43.12 26.69
N LEU A 86 -7.53 -42.75 27.50
CA LEU A 86 -7.61 -42.83 28.95
C LEU A 86 -8.34 -41.62 29.54
N LEU A 87 -9.32 -41.88 30.40
CA LEU A 87 -10.08 -40.85 31.09
C LEU A 87 -9.29 -40.43 32.34
N LEU A 88 -8.77 -39.20 32.36
CA LEU A 88 -7.92 -38.69 33.43
C LEU A 88 -8.52 -38.89 34.83
N ARG A 89 -9.81 -38.59 34.99
CA ARG A 89 -10.51 -38.69 36.28
C ARG A 89 -10.54 -40.11 36.83
N ARG A 90 -10.83 -41.10 35.98
CA ARG A 90 -10.95 -42.51 36.39
C ARG A 90 -9.57 -43.14 36.56
N ASP A 91 -8.69 -42.92 35.59
CA ASP A 91 -7.47 -43.70 35.45
C ASP A 91 -6.32 -43.14 36.31
N TYR A 92 -6.34 -41.84 36.64
CA TYR A 92 -5.34 -41.19 37.51
C TYR A 92 -5.90 -40.74 38.87
N GLY A 93 -7.18 -41.01 39.18
CA GLY A 93 -7.80 -40.65 40.45
C GLY A 93 -7.84 -39.13 40.72
N ILE A 94 -7.84 -38.32 39.66
CA ILE A 94 -7.79 -36.85 39.74
C ILE A 94 -9.16 -36.35 40.19
N ASN A 95 -9.28 -36.02 41.48
CA ASN A 95 -10.52 -35.58 42.11
C ASN A 95 -10.80 -34.07 41.98
N ARG A 96 -10.03 -33.34 41.17
CA ARG A 96 -10.22 -31.88 40.97
C ARG A 96 -11.02 -31.62 39.69
N ASN A 97 -12.05 -30.78 39.79
CA ASN A 97 -12.93 -30.35 38.70
C ASN A 97 -12.24 -29.58 37.54
N THR A 98 -10.91 -29.50 37.52
CA THR A 98 -10.15 -28.60 36.63
C THR A 98 -9.50 -29.31 35.45
N CYS A 99 -9.52 -30.65 35.41
CA CYS A 99 -8.96 -31.43 34.31
C CYS A 99 -9.84 -32.64 33.96
N ASP A 100 -10.81 -32.37 33.09
CA ASP A 100 -11.69 -33.38 32.52
C ASP A 100 -11.35 -33.58 31.04
N GLY A 101 -11.33 -34.83 30.61
CA GLY A 101 -11.00 -35.23 29.24
C GLY A 101 -10.15 -36.48 29.14
N TYR A 102 -9.81 -36.82 27.91
CA TYR A 102 -9.14 -38.06 27.52
C TYR A 102 -7.75 -37.76 26.98
N ILE A 103 -6.74 -38.49 27.48
CA ILE A 103 -5.37 -38.43 27.00
C ILE A 103 -5.00 -39.73 26.28
N ALA A 104 -3.92 -39.70 25.48
CA ALA A 104 -3.37 -40.92 24.89
C ALA A 104 -2.82 -41.88 25.97
N ARG A 105 -2.80 -43.19 25.69
CA ARG A 105 -2.22 -44.20 26.62
C ARG A 105 -0.73 -44.01 26.86
N ARG A 106 -0.01 -43.49 25.86
CA ARG A 106 1.43 -43.24 25.94
C ARG A 106 1.65 -41.73 26.05
N PRO A 107 2.70 -41.30 26.79
CA PRO A 107 3.07 -39.90 26.78
C PRO A 107 3.45 -39.47 25.37
N ALA A 108 3.00 -38.28 24.99
CA ALA A 108 3.41 -37.60 23.77
C ALA A 108 4.93 -37.40 23.75
N MET A 109 5.49 -37.04 24.91
CA MET A 109 6.90 -36.76 25.08
C MET A 109 7.38 -37.13 26.48
N VAL A 110 8.63 -37.59 26.57
CA VAL A 110 9.35 -37.74 27.83
C VAL A 110 10.56 -36.81 27.83
N VAL A 111 10.56 -35.83 28.74
CA VAL A 111 11.66 -34.86 28.87
C VAL A 111 12.47 -35.22 30.10
N ASP A 112 13.75 -35.54 29.93
CA ASP A 112 14.64 -35.80 31.05
C ASP A 112 15.22 -34.47 31.57
N ALA A 113 14.75 -33.98 32.72
CA ALA A 113 15.17 -32.69 33.31
C ALA A 113 16.00 -32.89 34.59
N PRO A 114 17.29 -33.24 34.50
CA PRO A 114 18.10 -33.64 35.66
C PRO A 114 18.26 -32.51 36.70
N ASN A 115 18.21 -31.26 36.25
CA ASN A 115 18.34 -30.07 37.09
C ASN A 115 16.99 -29.40 37.41
N GLY A 116 15.89 -29.86 36.83
CA GLY A 116 14.61 -29.15 36.86
C GLY A 116 14.63 -27.83 36.07
N TYR A 117 13.59 -27.01 36.22
CA TYR A 117 13.53 -25.65 35.66
C TYR A 117 13.05 -24.65 36.70
N GLU A 118 13.74 -23.52 36.82
CA GLU A 118 13.26 -22.45 37.71
C GLU A 118 11.92 -21.88 37.23
N HIS A 119 11.74 -21.69 35.92
CA HIS A 119 10.47 -21.24 35.34
C HIS A 119 10.31 -21.82 33.94
N LEU A 120 9.32 -22.69 33.73
CA LEU A 120 9.04 -23.31 32.43
C LEU A 120 7.55 -23.17 32.10
N LYS A 121 7.30 -22.88 30.83
CA LYS A 121 5.98 -22.91 30.20
C LYS A 121 5.96 -23.98 29.11
N ILE A 122 4.92 -24.80 29.12
CA ILE A 122 4.63 -25.78 28.07
C ILE A 122 3.28 -25.43 27.48
N THR A 123 3.20 -25.27 26.16
CA THR A 123 1.96 -24.99 25.43
C THR A 123 1.71 -26.09 24.40
N ALA A 124 0.48 -26.57 24.30
CA ALA A 124 0.08 -27.52 23.27
C ALA A 124 -0.84 -26.83 22.25
N HIS A 125 -0.43 -26.83 20.98
CA HIS A 125 -1.15 -26.20 19.87
C HIS A 125 -1.88 -27.24 19.02
N GLY A 126 -2.86 -26.80 18.23
CA GLY A 126 -3.61 -27.68 17.31
C GLY A 126 -4.98 -28.07 17.86
N ASP A 127 -5.44 -29.29 17.60
CA ASP A 127 -6.75 -29.78 18.07
C ASP A 127 -6.66 -30.36 19.50
N VAL A 128 -6.21 -29.54 20.46
CA VAL A 128 -5.89 -29.97 21.82
C VAL A 128 -6.78 -29.27 22.85
N ASP A 129 -7.47 -30.05 23.68
CA ASP A 129 -8.22 -29.50 24.83
C ASP A 129 -7.52 -29.71 26.17
N VAL A 130 -6.63 -30.70 26.29
CA VAL A 130 -6.05 -31.11 27.58
C VAL A 130 -4.53 -31.22 27.46
N LEU A 131 -3.82 -30.58 28.38
CA LEU A 131 -2.38 -30.76 28.56
C LEU A 131 -2.13 -31.24 30.00
N PHE A 132 -1.48 -32.38 30.13
CA PHE A 132 -1.21 -33.06 31.40
C PHE A 132 0.27 -33.44 31.48
N VAL A 133 0.91 -33.15 32.61
CA VAL A 133 2.32 -33.45 32.85
C VAL A 133 2.48 -34.19 34.15
N GLU A 134 3.06 -35.39 34.10
CA GLU A 134 3.37 -36.23 35.25
C GLU A 134 4.88 -36.17 35.55
N PHE A 135 5.21 -35.96 36.82
CA PHE A 135 6.59 -35.92 37.32
C PHE A 135 7.02 -37.27 37.90
N SER A 136 8.33 -37.44 38.11
CA SER A 136 8.90 -38.67 38.68
C SER A 136 8.42 -39.01 40.10
N ASN A 137 8.04 -38.00 40.89
CA ASN A 137 7.46 -38.16 42.23
C ASN A 137 5.95 -38.45 42.20
N ARG A 138 5.35 -38.67 41.02
CA ARG A 138 3.90 -38.84 40.78
C ARG A 138 3.05 -37.61 41.07
N GLU A 139 3.65 -36.46 41.31
CA GLU A 139 2.93 -35.19 41.21
C GLU A 139 2.60 -34.91 39.74
N TYR A 140 1.60 -34.07 39.50
CA TYR A 140 1.19 -33.72 38.15
C TYR A 140 0.71 -32.28 38.06
N LEU A 141 0.83 -31.72 36.87
CA LEU A 141 0.19 -30.47 36.47
C LEU A 141 -0.77 -30.75 35.34
N CYS A 142 -1.87 -30.02 35.30
CA CYS A 142 -2.86 -30.20 34.27
C CYS A 142 -3.62 -28.91 34.01
N THR A 143 -3.93 -28.67 32.74
CA THR A 143 -4.70 -27.53 32.25
C THR A 143 -5.58 -27.95 31.09
N ILE A 144 -6.63 -27.18 30.84
CA ILE A 144 -7.54 -27.39 29.72
C ILE A 144 -7.68 -26.10 28.90
N ARG A 145 -8.02 -26.25 27.61
CA ARG A 145 -8.37 -25.15 26.71
C ARG A 145 -9.49 -24.30 27.35
N ARG A 146 -9.23 -23.00 27.49
CA ARG A 146 -10.17 -22.06 28.11
C ARG A 146 -11.30 -21.69 27.14
N PRO A 147 -12.49 -21.32 27.64
CA PRO A 147 -13.51 -20.66 26.82
C PRO A 147 -12.89 -19.41 26.16
N GLY A 148 -12.95 -19.33 24.82
CA GLY A 148 -12.24 -18.32 24.04
C GLY A 148 -11.14 -18.87 23.12
N GLY A 149 -10.88 -20.18 23.16
CA GLY A 149 -10.01 -20.85 22.18
C GLY A 149 -8.51 -20.75 22.45
N GLN A 150 -8.11 -20.23 23.62
CA GLN A 150 -6.70 -20.18 24.00
C GLN A 150 -6.16 -21.59 24.24
N ASP A 151 -5.04 -21.91 23.58
CA ASP A 151 -4.37 -23.19 23.71
C ASP A 151 -4.02 -23.54 25.18
N PRO A 152 -4.16 -24.81 25.57
CA PRO A 152 -3.81 -25.25 26.92
C PRO A 152 -2.30 -25.06 27.17
N ALA A 153 -1.99 -24.27 28.20
CA ALA A 153 -0.62 -24.00 28.63
C ALA A 153 -0.44 -24.22 30.14
N ILE A 154 0.66 -24.87 30.51
CA ILE A 154 1.12 -25.04 31.90
C ILE A 154 2.33 -24.15 32.09
N GLU A 155 2.20 -23.16 32.96
CA GLU A 155 3.27 -22.25 33.35
C GLU A 155 3.43 -22.32 34.87
N THR A 156 4.59 -22.74 35.35
CA THR A 156 4.90 -22.73 36.78
C THR A 156 6.37 -22.47 37.05
N ARG A 157 6.65 -21.95 38.24
CA ARG A 157 7.99 -21.89 38.81
C ARG A 157 8.36 -23.20 39.49
N ASN A 158 9.66 -23.44 39.64
CA ASN A 158 10.27 -24.55 40.37
C ASN A 158 9.82 -25.94 39.88
N TRP A 159 9.94 -26.18 38.57
CA TRP A 159 9.72 -27.52 38.01
C TRP A 159 10.71 -28.52 38.63
N PRO A 160 10.23 -29.65 39.16
CA PRO A 160 11.05 -30.58 39.92
C PRO A 160 12.11 -31.23 39.03
N LYS A 161 13.22 -31.70 39.61
CA LYS A 161 14.19 -32.52 38.87
C LYS A 161 13.63 -33.91 38.54
N GLY A 162 14.01 -34.47 37.40
CA GLY A 162 13.65 -35.82 36.96
C GLY A 162 12.93 -35.86 35.60
N PRO A 163 12.49 -37.03 35.15
CA PRO A 163 11.74 -37.17 33.91
C PRO A 163 10.32 -36.60 34.03
N TYR A 164 9.90 -35.87 33.00
CA TYR A 164 8.52 -35.37 32.83
C TYR A 164 7.85 -36.19 31.74
N ARG A 165 6.69 -36.78 32.04
CA ARG A 165 5.85 -37.45 31.04
C ARG A 165 4.72 -36.51 30.65
N ILE A 166 4.71 -36.10 29.40
CA ILE A 166 3.78 -35.09 28.90
C ILE A 166 2.74 -35.79 28.05
N TYR A 167 1.48 -35.53 28.35
CA TYR A 167 0.33 -36.11 27.68
C TYR A 167 -0.52 -34.98 27.12
N VAL A 168 -1.00 -35.20 25.91
CA VAL A 168 -1.88 -34.29 25.18
C VAL A 168 -3.20 -35.01 24.95
N GLY A 169 -4.30 -34.29 25.07
CA GLY A 169 -5.64 -34.87 25.05
C GLY A 169 -6.73 -33.95 24.52
N HIS A 170 -7.93 -34.52 24.43
CA HIS A 170 -9.15 -33.88 23.92
C HIS A 170 -10.32 -34.21 24.86
N ARG A 171 -11.42 -33.45 24.80
CA ARG A 171 -12.63 -33.77 25.58
C ARG A 171 -13.38 -35.00 25.08
N GLU A 172 -13.12 -35.41 23.85
CA GLU A 172 -13.70 -36.60 23.23
C GLU A 172 -12.76 -37.80 23.35
N GLN A 173 -13.32 -38.98 23.61
CA GLN A 173 -12.59 -40.25 23.65
C GLN A 173 -12.39 -40.80 22.24
N LEU A 174 -11.27 -41.50 22.00
CA LEU A 174 -10.92 -42.12 20.72
C LEU A 174 -10.74 -41.13 19.56
N LYS A 175 -10.66 -39.83 19.86
CA LYS A 175 -10.46 -38.74 18.91
C LYS A 175 -9.00 -38.73 18.46
N GLU A 176 -8.80 -38.66 17.15
CA GLU A 176 -7.51 -38.35 16.57
C GLU A 176 -7.25 -36.85 16.64
N ILE A 177 -6.06 -36.48 17.12
CA ILE A 177 -5.63 -35.10 17.28
C ILE A 177 -4.27 -34.90 16.62
N ASP A 178 -4.16 -33.81 15.86
CA ASP A 178 -2.91 -33.30 15.32
C ASP A 178 -2.46 -32.13 16.20
N TYR A 179 -1.22 -32.19 16.69
CA TYR A 179 -0.72 -31.22 17.66
C TYR A 179 0.78 -30.94 17.55
N SER A 180 1.19 -29.84 18.15
CA SER A 180 2.59 -29.52 18.43
C SER A 180 2.76 -29.06 19.88
N LEU A 181 3.99 -29.20 20.40
CA LEU A 181 4.35 -28.77 21.75
C LEU A 181 5.41 -27.68 21.68
N THR A 182 5.20 -26.62 22.44
CA THR A 182 6.18 -25.54 22.61
C THR A 182 6.66 -25.52 24.05
N PHE A 183 7.97 -25.58 24.24
CA PHE A 183 8.61 -25.48 25.54
C PHE A 183 9.37 -24.18 25.64
N GLU A 184 9.11 -23.41 26.69
CA GLU A 184 9.71 -22.09 26.87
C GLU A 184 10.28 -21.98 28.29
N ASN A 185 11.60 -21.87 28.39
CA ASN A 185 12.27 -21.59 29.65
C ASN A 185 12.17 -20.09 29.94
N LEU A 186 11.25 -19.73 30.83
CA LEU A 186 10.95 -18.35 31.18
C LEU A 186 12.04 -17.69 32.05
N SER A 187 12.96 -18.47 32.62
CA SER A 187 14.10 -17.97 33.40
C SER A 187 15.28 -17.53 32.55
N LYS A 188 15.38 -17.96 31.29
CA LYS A 188 16.48 -17.57 30.39
C LYS A 188 16.00 -16.51 29.40
N PRO A 189 16.67 -15.36 29.23
CA PRO A 189 16.26 -14.36 28.23
C PRO A 189 16.31 -14.97 26.83
N ILE A 190 15.29 -14.72 26.00
CA ILE A 190 15.25 -15.23 24.62
C ILE A 190 16.42 -14.63 23.83
N THR A 191 17.15 -15.48 23.11
CA THR A 191 18.21 -15.08 22.18
C THR A 191 17.62 -14.92 20.79
N VAL A 192 17.34 -13.68 20.41
CA VAL A 192 16.89 -13.38 19.05
C VAL A 192 18.10 -12.88 18.26
N ASP A 193 18.65 -13.74 17.41
CA ASP A 193 19.94 -13.53 16.74
C ASP A 193 20.02 -12.22 15.95
N TRP A 194 18.88 -11.74 15.43
CA TRP A 194 18.81 -10.51 14.66
C TRP A 194 18.64 -9.23 15.49
N LEU A 195 18.36 -9.30 16.80
CA LEU A 195 18.25 -8.09 17.63
C LEU A 195 19.58 -7.36 17.76
N ASP A 196 20.68 -8.10 17.74
CA ASP A 196 22.03 -7.59 17.89
C ASP A 196 22.74 -7.40 16.52
N ALA A 197 22.00 -7.60 15.41
CA ALA A 197 22.51 -7.37 14.06
C ALA A 197 22.76 -5.87 13.82
N SER A 198 23.84 -5.57 13.08
CA SER A 198 24.13 -4.21 12.63
C SER A 198 23.19 -3.85 11.48
N LEU A 199 22.04 -3.28 11.81
CA LEU A 199 21.03 -2.83 10.85
C LEU A 199 21.09 -1.32 10.67
N PRO A 200 20.77 -0.80 9.47
CA PRO A 200 20.44 0.60 9.28
C PRO A 200 19.41 1.03 10.33
N THR A 201 19.74 2.05 11.11
CA THR A 201 18.92 2.51 12.23
C THR A 201 18.36 3.89 11.93
N ILE A 202 17.04 4.04 12.06
CA ILE A 202 16.36 5.34 12.04
C ILE A 202 15.92 5.64 13.47
N THR A 203 16.44 6.74 14.02
CA THR A 203 15.96 7.28 15.28
C THR A 203 14.71 8.12 15.03
N ILE A 204 13.66 7.80 15.78
CA ILE A 204 12.39 8.52 15.76
C ILE A 204 12.27 9.30 17.06
N ASP A 205 12.42 10.61 16.94
CA ASP A 205 12.15 11.58 18.00
C ASP A 205 10.80 12.28 17.72
N SER A 206 10.22 12.94 18.73
CA SER A 206 8.89 13.55 18.63
C SER A 206 8.78 14.69 17.60
N ASP A 207 9.92 15.27 17.22
CA ASP A 207 9.99 16.43 16.34
C ASP A 207 10.36 16.09 14.90
N MET A 208 10.52 14.79 14.55
CA MET A 208 11.12 14.28 13.30
C MET A 208 10.80 15.13 12.06
N SER A 209 11.55 16.23 11.92
CA SER A 209 11.20 17.35 11.04
C SER A 209 11.69 17.12 9.63
N LYS A 210 12.60 16.15 9.49
CA LYS A 210 13.16 15.70 8.23
C LYS A 210 12.86 14.21 8.04
N PRO A 211 12.49 13.81 6.81
CA PRO A 211 12.36 12.41 6.46
C PRO A 211 13.72 11.70 6.56
N SER A 212 13.69 10.42 6.94
CA SER A 212 14.84 9.53 6.93
C SER A 212 14.68 8.48 5.83
N PHE A 213 15.79 8.09 5.22
CA PHE A 213 15.83 7.20 4.07
C PHE A 213 16.84 6.08 4.29
N VAL A 214 16.45 4.85 3.98
CA VAL A 214 17.32 3.68 4.06
C VAL A 214 17.17 2.87 2.77
N PRO A 215 18.23 2.70 1.96
CA PRO A 215 18.20 1.72 0.89
C PRO A 215 18.18 0.32 1.50
N VAL A 216 17.24 -0.52 1.06
CA VAL A 216 17.12 -1.90 1.53
C VAL A 216 17.79 -2.80 0.51
N ASN A 217 18.80 -3.53 0.97
CA ASN A 217 19.51 -4.47 0.12
C ASN A 217 18.90 -5.86 0.25
N LEU A 218 18.19 -6.29 -0.79
CA LEU A 218 17.59 -7.63 -0.86
C LEU A 218 18.60 -8.71 -1.27
N ALA A 219 19.91 -8.43 -1.26
CA ALA A 219 20.96 -9.40 -1.51
C ALA A 219 21.07 -10.42 -0.35
N GLY A 220 20.10 -11.32 -0.28
CA GLY A 220 20.09 -12.50 0.57
C GLY A 220 19.13 -13.50 -0.04
N GLU A 221 19.43 -14.80 0.05
CA GLU A 221 18.48 -15.81 -0.41
C GLU A 221 17.21 -15.73 0.46
N PRO A 222 16.03 -15.43 -0.11
CA PRO A 222 14.79 -15.41 0.65
C PRO A 222 14.51 -16.83 1.16
N ASN A 223 14.48 -16.99 2.48
CA ASN A 223 14.42 -18.30 3.11
C ASN A 223 12.97 -18.76 3.23
N ALA A 224 12.50 -19.53 2.24
CA ALA A 224 11.09 -19.91 2.12
C ALA A 224 10.57 -20.81 3.26
N ASP A 225 11.45 -21.52 3.97
CA ASP A 225 11.05 -22.63 4.85
C ASP A 225 10.77 -22.23 6.31
N ARG A 226 11.19 -21.04 6.77
CA ARG A 226 11.12 -20.67 8.19
C ARG A 226 9.91 -19.82 8.57
N ASP A 227 9.35 -19.06 7.63
CA ASP A 227 8.13 -18.26 7.86
C ASP A 227 6.93 -19.16 8.20
N ALA A 228 6.94 -20.42 7.76
CA ALA A 228 5.94 -21.41 8.13
C ALA A 228 6.06 -21.93 9.58
N GLN A 229 7.25 -21.85 10.20
CA GLN A 229 7.48 -22.38 11.54
C GLN A 229 7.11 -21.40 12.65
N HIS A 230 7.10 -20.10 12.38
CA HIS A 230 6.81 -19.08 13.40
C HIS A 230 5.33 -18.68 13.48
N GLY A 231 4.44 -19.33 12.73
CA GLY A 231 3.00 -19.02 12.76
C GLY A 231 2.64 -17.64 12.20
N ASP A 232 3.61 -16.93 11.61
CA ASP A 232 3.49 -15.60 11.00
C ASP A 232 2.81 -15.64 9.61
N HIS A 233 1.94 -16.62 9.39
CA HIS A 233 1.13 -16.76 8.17
C HIS A 233 0.13 -15.62 7.94
N SER A 234 0.02 -14.66 8.85
CA SER A 234 -1.01 -13.63 8.82
C SER A 234 -0.82 -12.62 7.67
N CYS A 235 0.42 -12.28 7.31
CA CYS A 235 0.67 -11.25 6.29
C CYS A 235 0.52 -11.77 4.85
N ALA A 236 0.66 -13.08 4.61
CA ALA A 236 0.68 -13.66 3.27
C ALA A 236 -0.71 -13.80 2.60
N SER A 237 -1.79 -13.66 3.37
CA SER A 237 -3.14 -14.00 2.90
C SER A 237 -3.74 -13.01 1.88
N HIS A 238 -3.19 -11.82 1.72
CA HIS A 238 -3.83 -10.74 0.93
C HIS A 238 -3.17 -10.45 -0.42
N SER A 239 -1.94 -10.92 -0.69
CA SER A 239 -1.11 -10.39 -1.80
C SER A 239 -0.33 -11.43 -2.59
N GLY A 240 -0.51 -12.73 -2.32
CA GLY A 240 0.26 -13.81 -2.94
C GLY A 240 1.48 -14.22 -2.10
N PRO A 241 2.33 -15.13 -2.60
CA PRO A 241 3.46 -15.67 -1.85
C PRO A 241 4.60 -14.64 -1.74
N MET A 242 4.49 -13.73 -0.79
CA MET A 242 5.59 -12.85 -0.41
C MET A 242 6.66 -13.65 0.36
N LYS A 243 7.94 -13.44 0.03
CA LYS A 243 9.06 -13.99 0.81
C LYS A 243 9.77 -12.88 1.57
N TYR A 244 10.14 -13.18 2.82
CA TYR A 244 10.88 -12.28 3.69
C TYR A 244 12.30 -12.80 3.91
N LEU A 245 13.24 -11.89 4.21
CA LEU A 245 14.52 -12.27 4.79
C LEU A 245 14.33 -12.62 6.28
N LEU A 246 15.15 -13.53 6.79
CA LEU A 246 15.11 -13.91 8.21
C LEU A 246 15.46 -12.74 9.15
N THR A 247 16.41 -11.92 8.73
CA THR A 247 16.86 -10.74 9.44
C THR A 247 16.02 -9.53 9.01
N PRO A 248 15.54 -8.69 9.94
CA PRO A 248 14.94 -7.41 9.57
C PRO A 248 15.88 -6.52 8.76
N ASP A 249 15.30 -5.64 7.96
CA ASP A 249 16.02 -4.75 7.05
C ASP A 249 16.39 -3.43 7.72
N VAL A 250 15.53 -2.95 8.61
CA VAL A 250 15.67 -1.64 9.26
C VAL A 250 15.35 -1.76 10.74
N ARG A 251 16.14 -1.10 11.58
CA ARG A 251 15.84 -0.88 13.00
C ARG A 251 15.26 0.52 13.18
N LEU A 252 14.17 0.62 13.92
CA LEU A 252 13.60 1.90 14.36
C LEU A 252 13.84 2.05 15.86
N ASP A 253 14.45 3.16 16.27
CA ASP A 253 14.64 3.50 17.69
C ASP A 253 13.73 4.66 18.05
N VAL A 254 12.57 4.35 18.65
CA VAL A 254 11.53 5.32 19.00
C VAL A 254 11.79 5.83 20.41
N ARG A 255 12.30 7.05 20.54
CA ARG A 255 12.65 7.62 21.85
C ARG A 255 11.46 8.17 22.62
N GLN A 256 10.47 8.67 21.89
CA GLN A 256 9.25 9.26 22.43
C GLN A 256 8.07 8.79 21.58
N GLN A 257 6.88 8.75 22.17
CA GLN A 257 5.69 8.42 21.40
C GLN A 257 5.52 9.40 20.25
N ALA A 258 5.33 8.89 19.03
CA ALA A 258 5.26 9.70 17.83
C ALA A 258 4.36 9.08 16.77
N VAL A 259 3.63 9.95 16.05
CA VAL A 259 2.93 9.56 14.83
C VAL A 259 3.91 9.62 13.67
N VAL A 260 4.22 8.45 13.13
CA VAL A 260 5.22 8.27 12.08
C VAL A 260 4.58 7.59 10.88
N THR A 261 4.91 8.08 9.70
CA THR A 261 4.57 7.42 8.45
C THR A 261 5.76 6.61 7.99
N LEU A 262 5.56 5.30 7.83
CA LEU A 262 6.54 4.37 7.28
C LEU A 262 6.13 4.05 5.85
N GLY A 263 7.07 4.02 4.92
CA GLY A 263 6.76 3.67 3.56
C GLY A 263 7.92 3.04 2.80
N ILE A 264 7.56 2.40 1.69
CA ILE A 264 8.51 1.80 0.76
C ILE A 264 8.25 2.33 -0.66
N ARG A 265 9.33 2.39 -1.43
CA ARG A 265 9.30 2.57 -2.88
C ARG A 265 10.08 1.43 -3.51
N ALA A 266 9.38 0.66 -4.34
CA ALA A 266 9.93 -0.49 -5.04
C ALA A 266 9.34 -0.55 -6.45
N ASN A 267 10.11 -1.08 -7.40
CA ASN A 267 9.67 -1.32 -8.79
C ASN A 267 8.90 -2.64 -8.96
N ALA A 268 8.48 -3.25 -7.86
CA ALA A 268 7.69 -4.47 -7.81
C ALA A 268 6.82 -4.46 -6.54
N PRO A 269 5.77 -5.30 -6.48
CA PRO A 269 4.98 -5.46 -5.27
C PRO A 269 5.86 -5.82 -4.08
N ALA A 270 5.74 -5.04 -3.01
CA ALA A 270 6.44 -5.21 -1.76
C ALA A 270 5.49 -4.93 -0.58
N MET A 271 5.78 -5.53 0.56
CA MET A 271 5.02 -5.36 1.81
C MET A 271 5.96 -5.12 2.98
N MET A 272 5.47 -4.43 3.99
CA MET A 272 6.21 -4.22 5.24
C MET A 272 5.57 -4.99 6.38
N THR A 273 6.41 -5.51 7.26
CA THR A 273 6.02 -6.07 8.55
C THR A 273 6.76 -5.30 9.63
N LEU A 274 6.01 -4.71 10.55
CA LEU A 274 6.55 -4.05 11.73
C LEU A 274 6.62 -5.04 12.89
N ILE A 275 7.79 -5.14 13.51
CA ILE A 275 8.08 -6.05 14.62
C ILE A 275 8.48 -5.19 15.83
N GLY A 276 7.62 -5.13 16.85
CA GLY A 276 7.89 -4.40 18.08
C GLY A 276 6.67 -3.66 18.66
N PRO A 277 6.86 -2.91 19.77
CA PRO A 277 8.16 -2.66 20.42
C PRO A 277 8.71 -3.94 21.03
N VAL A 278 10.04 -4.13 20.95
CA VAL A 278 10.72 -5.29 21.55
C VAL A 278 10.70 -5.17 23.07
N PRO A 279 10.04 -6.09 23.79
CA PRO A 279 10.01 -6.05 25.24
C PRO A 279 11.38 -6.35 25.85
N SER A 280 11.62 -5.95 27.09
CA SER A 280 12.91 -6.13 27.77
C SER A 280 13.30 -7.60 27.97
N ASP A 281 12.33 -8.50 28.08
CA ASP A 281 12.53 -9.95 28.18
C ASP A 281 12.67 -10.63 26.80
N ARG A 282 12.53 -9.85 25.71
CA ARG A 282 12.59 -10.28 24.31
C ARG A 282 11.54 -11.34 23.96
N ARG A 283 10.44 -11.44 24.72
CA ARG A 283 9.34 -12.39 24.49
C ARG A 283 8.14 -11.75 23.82
N ASN A 284 7.33 -12.56 23.14
CA ASN A 284 6.04 -12.17 22.54
C ASN A 284 6.12 -10.84 21.76
N ILE A 285 7.19 -10.67 20.98
CA ILE A 285 7.43 -9.43 20.22
C ILE A 285 6.25 -9.24 19.26
N PRO A 286 5.47 -8.15 19.37
CA PRO A 286 4.31 -7.95 18.50
C PRO A 286 4.73 -7.87 17.04
N VAL A 287 3.92 -8.44 16.15
CA VAL A 287 4.11 -8.39 14.71
C VAL A 287 2.85 -7.80 14.08
N GLN A 288 3.01 -6.76 13.27
CA GLN A 288 1.93 -6.09 12.56
C GLN A 288 2.25 -6.03 11.06
N CYS A 289 1.34 -6.58 10.24
CA CYS A 289 1.41 -6.43 8.79
C CYS A 289 0.94 -5.04 8.38
N LEU A 290 1.68 -4.39 7.49
CA LEU A 290 1.33 -3.09 6.93
C LEU A 290 0.85 -3.31 5.48
N PRO A 291 -0.47 -3.14 5.20
CA PRO A 291 -1.06 -3.55 3.93
C PRO A 291 -0.74 -2.62 2.78
N SER A 292 -0.35 -1.37 3.05
CA SER A 292 0.02 -0.41 2.01
C SER A 292 1.51 -0.06 2.03
N TRP A 293 1.96 0.56 0.94
CA TRP A 293 3.31 1.08 0.79
C TRP A 293 3.58 2.35 1.61
N ASN A 294 2.57 2.85 2.34
CA ASN A 294 2.68 4.07 3.12
C ASN A 294 1.66 4.09 4.28
N GLU A 295 2.09 3.71 5.49
CA GLU A 295 1.22 3.60 6.67
C GLU A 295 1.62 4.60 7.76
N SER A 296 0.64 5.31 8.30
CA SER A 296 0.81 6.17 9.47
C SER A 296 0.47 5.40 10.75
N LEU A 297 1.41 5.37 11.68
CA LEU A 297 1.35 4.59 12.92
C LEU A 297 1.66 5.49 14.12
N ASP A 298 0.95 5.29 15.24
CA ASP A 298 1.29 5.89 16.53
C ASP A 298 2.18 4.90 17.30
N LEU A 299 3.50 5.14 17.28
CA LEU A 299 4.48 4.24 17.87
C LEU A 299 4.83 4.69 19.28
N ALA A 300 4.68 3.79 20.26
CA ALA A 300 5.13 4.00 21.63
C ALA A 300 6.68 3.93 21.71
N PRO A 301 7.31 4.50 22.76
CA PRO A 301 8.76 4.39 22.93
C PRO A 301 9.25 2.94 22.97
N GLY A 302 10.33 2.66 22.27
CA GLY A 302 10.91 1.32 22.20
C GLY A 302 11.72 1.07 20.92
N THR A 303 12.33 -0.10 20.84
CA THR A 303 12.98 -0.56 19.61
C THR A 303 12.01 -1.37 18.78
N TYR A 304 11.89 -1.04 17.51
CA TYR A 304 11.13 -1.78 16.50
C TYR A 304 12.05 -2.20 15.37
N PHE A 305 11.58 -3.14 14.58
CA PHE A 305 12.25 -3.64 13.39
C PHE A 305 11.26 -3.69 12.25
N VAL A 306 11.72 -3.37 11.05
CA VAL A 306 10.93 -3.48 9.83
C VAL A 306 11.52 -4.58 8.98
N ARG A 307 10.67 -5.52 8.57
CA ARG A 307 10.96 -6.49 7.52
C ARG A 307 10.22 -6.08 6.26
N VAL A 308 10.89 -6.19 5.12
CA VAL A 308 10.30 -5.96 3.81
C VAL A 308 10.22 -7.28 3.07
N GLY A 309 9.00 -7.67 2.73
CA GLY A 309 8.71 -8.85 1.93
C GLY A 309 8.50 -8.48 0.47
N VAL A 310 8.98 -9.33 -0.43
CA VAL A 310 8.85 -9.14 -1.87
C VAL A 310 8.39 -10.44 -2.54
N ASP A 311 7.75 -10.31 -3.69
CA ASP A 311 7.49 -11.44 -4.57
C ASP A 311 8.83 -11.94 -5.15
N PRO A 312 9.26 -13.18 -4.87
CA PRO A 312 10.56 -13.70 -5.32
C PRO A 312 10.67 -13.80 -6.85
N ASP A 313 9.55 -14.01 -7.54
CA ASP A 313 9.52 -14.10 -9.00
C ASP A 313 9.59 -12.71 -9.65
N LYS A 314 9.42 -11.66 -8.84
CA LYS A 314 9.46 -10.25 -9.22
C LYS A 314 10.32 -9.44 -8.28
N ALA A 315 11.42 -10.02 -7.78
CA ALA A 315 12.25 -9.37 -6.78
C ALA A 315 12.70 -7.98 -7.28
N PRO A 316 12.37 -6.89 -6.55
CA PRO A 316 12.70 -5.55 -6.99
C PRO A 316 14.21 -5.34 -6.93
N SER A 317 14.76 -4.83 -8.01
CA SER A 317 16.14 -4.34 -8.14
C SER A 317 16.35 -2.97 -7.47
N THR A 318 15.27 -2.32 -7.04
CA THR A 318 15.31 -1.12 -6.21
C THR A 318 14.29 -1.25 -5.10
N LEU A 319 14.74 -1.17 -3.85
CA LEU A 319 13.85 -1.03 -2.70
C LEU A 319 14.40 0.03 -1.75
N ASN A 320 13.62 1.08 -1.53
CA ASN A 320 13.96 2.13 -0.59
C ASN A 320 12.90 2.22 0.49
N PHE A 321 13.35 2.21 1.75
CA PHE A 321 12.52 2.48 2.92
C PHE A 321 12.63 3.95 3.30
N PHE A 322 11.52 4.53 3.75
CA PHE A 322 11.51 5.86 4.34
C PHE A 322 10.62 5.93 5.57
N ALA A 323 10.97 6.84 6.47
CA ALA A 323 10.16 7.19 7.63
C ALA A 323 10.12 8.71 7.80
N HIS A 324 8.97 9.25 8.18
CA HIS A 324 8.86 10.67 8.54
C HIS A 324 7.78 10.91 9.61
N GLY A 325 7.97 11.93 10.44
CA GLY A 325 6.96 12.37 11.40
C GLY A 325 5.79 13.08 10.72
N ALA A 326 4.66 13.22 11.42
CA ALA A 326 3.50 13.97 10.95
C ALA A 326 3.78 15.48 10.72
N ALA A 327 4.77 16.03 11.43
CA ALA A 327 5.19 17.44 11.32
C ALA A 327 6.27 17.67 10.25
N ALA A 328 6.74 16.63 9.56
CA ALA A 328 7.78 16.76 8.55
C ALA A 328 7.29 17.60 7.37
N GLY A 329 8.05 18.64 7.00
CA GLY A 329 7.84 19.33 5.74
C GLY A 329 8.22 18.40 4.60
N LEU A 330 7.23 17.81 3.93
CA LEU A 330 7.46 16.90 2.82
C LEU A 330 7.78 17.68 1.56
N ASP A 331 9.06 17.72 1.19
CA ASP A 331 9.51 18.28 -0.08
C ASP A 331 9.31 17.22 -1.19
N PRO A 332 8.45 17.47 -2.19
CA PRO A 332 8.25 16.55 -3.31
C PRO A 332 9.52 16.36 -4.16
N LEU A 333 10.51 17.23 -4.01
CA LEU A 333 11.81 17.16 -4.69
C LEU A 333 12.89 16.46 -3.86
N ALA A 334 12.58 16.03 -2.63
CA ALA A 334 13.50 15.20 -1.87
C ALA A 334 13.66 13.84 -2.57
N THR A 335 14.90 13.51 -2.92
CA THR A 335 15.25 12.24 -3.56
C THR A 335 15.93 11.30 -2.57
N PHE A 336 15.83 9.99 -2.80
CA PHE A 336 16.61 9.01 -2.06
C PHE A 336 18.11 9.23 -2.28
N PRO A 337 18.95 9.04 -1.24
CA PRO A 337 20.39 9.11 -1.40
C PRO A 337 20.87 7.96 -2.32
N ASN A 338 21.85 8.25 -3.18
CA ASN A 338 22.57 7.28 -4.00
C ASN A 338 21.70 6.49 -5.00
N VAL A 339 21.06 7.17 -5.94
CA VAL A 339 20.41 6.51 -7.09
C VAL A 339 21.46 5.84 -7.99
N PRO A 340 21.55 4.49 -8.03
CA PRO A 340 22.59 3.78 -8.78
C PRO A 340 22.58 4.09 -10.28
N GLU A 341 23.76 4.07 -10.88
CA GLU A 341 23.93 4.20 -12.33
C GLU A 341 23.55 2.90 -13.07
N GLY A 342 23.35 2.99 -14.39
CA GLY A 342 23.20 1.81 -15.25
C GLY A 342 21.86 1.07 -15.18
N ARG A 343 20.85 1.61 -14.48
CA ARG A 343 19.53 0.97 -14.35
C ARG A 343 18.80 0.80 -15.69
N PRO A 344 17.98 -0.26 -15.87
CA PRO A 344 17.08 -0.39 -17.01
C PRO A 344 16.02 0.71 -17.00
N VAL A 345 15.37 0.95 -18.14
CA VAL A 345 14.38 2.04 -18.30
C VAL A 345 13.31 1.96 -17.23
N ALA A 346 12.66 0.80 -17.03
CA ALA A 346 11.56 0.62 -16.07
C ALA A 346 11.91 1.05 -14.62
N GLU A 347 13.19 0.99 -14.23
CA GLU A 347 13.63 1.37 -12.88
C GLU A 347 13.95 2.86 -12.73
N ARG A 348 13.88 3.65 -13.80
CA ARG A 348 14.21 5.09 -13.79
C ARG A 348 13.03 6.00 -13.50
N MET A 349 11.88 5.43 -13.13
CA MET A 349 10.66 6.19 -12.80
C MET A 349 10.90 7.12 -11.61
N LEU A 350 10.58 8.41 -11.74
CA LEU A 350 10.75 9.39 -10.67
C LEU A 350 10.00 9.00 -9.39
N THR A 351 8.81 8.42 -9.48
CA THR A 351 8.04 8.00 -8.28
C THR A 351 8.75 6.96 -7.43
N LEU A 352 9.72 6.21 -7.99
CA LEU A 352 10.57 5.28 -7.24
C LEU A 352 11.69 5.98 -6.48
N HIS A 353 12.12 7.14 -6.96
CA HIS A 353 13.31 7.87 -6.47
C HIS A 353 12.96 9.12 -5.67
N TYR A 354 11.72 9.60 -5.77
CA TYR A 354 11.17 10.77 -5.07
C TYR A 354 9.96 10.34 -4.24
N PRO A 355 10.15 9.89 -2.99
CA PRO A 355 9.11 9.23 -2.21
C PRO A 355 7.89 10.12 -1.93
N PHE A 356 8.08 11.43 -1.89
CA PHE A 356 7.00 12.40 -1.60
C PHE A 356 6.40 13.04 -2.85
N LEU A 357 6.94 12.74 -4.03
CA LEU A 357 6.40 13.24 -5.29
C LEU A 357 5.09 12.52 -5.59
N LYS A 358 3.98 13.26 -5.59
CA LYS A 358 2.68 12.73 -6.01
C LYS A 358 2.48 13.00 -7.49
N THR A 359 1.75 12.13 -8.16
CA THR A 359 1.33 12.37 -9.55
C THR A 359 0.62 13.71 -9.69
N ASN A 360 -0.22 14.10 -8.72
CA ASN A 360 -0.90 15.39 -8.78
C ASN A 360 0.06 16.59 -8.75
N ASP A 361 1.17 16.51 -8.00
CA ASP A 361 2.18 17.58 -7.95
C ASP A 361 2.77 17.80 -9.35
N LEU A 362 3.03 16.70 -10.07
CA LEU A 362 3.46 16.71 -11.46
C LEU A 362 2.37 17.18 -12.42
N LEU A 363 1.09 17.06 -12.09
CA LEU A 363 0.00 17.49 -12.97
C LEU A 363 -0.33 18.96 -12.76
N THR A 364 -0.18 19.51 -11.56
CA THR A 364 -0.69 20.84 -11.21
C THR A 364 0.37 21.89 -10.86
N ASP A 365 1.66 21.55 -10.78
CA ASP A 365 2.71 22.53 -10.48
C ASP A 365 3.86 22.48 -11.52
N ASP A 366 3.88 23.48 -12.41
CA ASP A 366 4.95 23.64 -13.41
C ASP A 366 6.32 23.91 -12.77
N ARG A 367 6.39 24.53 -11.59
CA ARG A 367 7.67 24.76 -10.90
C ARG A 367 8.27 23.43 -10.43
N ILE A 368 7.45 22.51 -9.92
CA ILE A 368 7.90 21.16 -9.54
C ILE A 368 8.44 20.43 -10.77
N ARG A 369 7.73 20.44 -11.90
CA ARG A 369 8.20 19.84 -13.17
C ARG A 369 9.59 20.37 -13.56
N GLN A 370 9.74 21.68 -13.55
CA GLN A 370 11.00 22.34 -13.92
C GLN A 370 12.14 21.97 -12.97
N GLN A 371 11.89 22.04 -11.66
CA GLN A 371 12.90 21.73 -10.66
C GLN A 371 13.29 20.25 -10.66
N LEU A 372 12.36 19.33 -10.93
CA LEU A 372 12.68 17.92 -11.12
C LEU A 372 13.65 17.73 -12.28
N PHE A 373 13.41 18.39 -13.41
CA PHE A 373 14.30 18.26 -14.57
C PHE A 373 15.68 18.86 -14.32
N VAL A 374 15.82 19.86 -13.44
CA VAL A 374 17.13 20.43 -13.08
C VAL A 374 17.85 19.58 -12.04
N ASN A 375 17.12 19.00 -11.09
CA ASN A 375 17.67 18.33 -9.91
C ASN A 375 17.74 16.81 -10.02
N ALA A 376 17.12 16.21 -11.05
CA ALA A 376 17.13 14.76 -11.24
C ALA A 376 18.57 14.24 -11.39
N PRO A 377 18.93 13.17 -10.65
CA PRO A 377 20.17 12.45 -10.87
C PRO A 377 20.31 12.02 -12.34
N SER A 378 21.53 12.08 -12.88
CA SER A 378 21.80 11.74 -14.28
C SER A 378 21.38 10.30 -14.66
N SER A 379 21.35 9.41 -13.66
CA SER A 379 20.90 8.02 -13.78
C SER A 379 19.40 7.86 -14.02
N LEU A 380 18.59 8.91 -13.85
CA LEU A 380 17.15 8.87 -14.08
C LEU A 380 16.72 9.33 -15.48
N TYR A 381 17.59 10.03 -16.20
CA TYR A 381 17.24 10.43 -17.56
C TYR A 381 17.15 9.24 -18.51
N VAL A 382 16.16 9.34 -19.38
CA VAL A 382 15.94 8.49 -20.54
C VAL A 382 15.91 9.37 -21.79
N VAL A 383 16.02 8.76 -22.95
CA VAL A 383 15.84 9.45 -24.23
C VAL A 383 14.90 8.69 -25.15
N ALA A 384 14.24 9.40 -26.05
CA ALA A 384 13.46 8.77 -27.11
C ALA A 384 14.39 8.02 -28.09
N ARG A 385 14.02 6.80 -28.49
CA ARG A 385 14.82 5.98 -29.42
C ARG A 385 14.73 6.44 -30.87
N GLU A 386 13.66 7.13 -31.22
CA GLU A 386 13.30 7.56 -32.57
C GLU A 386 12.48 8.85 -32.52
N ASN A 387 12.24 9.46 -33.69
CA ASN A 387 11.34 10.60 -33.77
C ASN A 387 9.90 10.13 -33.54
N LEU A 388 9.25 10.67 -32.52
CA LEU A 388 7.86 10.38 -32.24
C LEU A 388 6.96 11.34 -33.03
N GLY A 389 5.77 10.89 -33.37
CA GLY A 389 4.77 11.73 -34.03
C GLY A 389 3.36 11.24 -33.77
N SER A 390 2.37 11.82 -34.45
CA SER A 390 0.96 11.47 -34.31
C SER A 390 0.63 10.01 -34.66
N ASN A 391 1.50 9.35 -35.45
CA ASN A 391 1.35 7.94 -35.83
C ASN A 391 2.13 6.99 -34.90
N SER A 392 2.90 7.53 -33.96
CA SER A 392 3.58 6.78 -32.91
C SER A 392 2.63 6.61 -31.72
N PRO A 393 2.87 5.65 -30.81
CA PRO A 393 2.05 5.48 -29.60
C PRO A 393 2.32 6.58 -28.54
N ALA A 394 2.79 7.75 -28.96
CA ALA A 394 2.99 8.89 -28.09
C ALA A 394 1.71 9.73 -28.07
N THR A 395 1.13 9.94 -26.88
CA THR A 395 0.00 10.85 -26.72
C THR A 395 0.40 12.03 -25.85
N VAL A 396 -0.06 13.24 -26.22
CA VAL A 396 0.12 14.43 -25.41
C VAL A 396 -0.84 14.37 -24.24
N PHE A 397 -0.33 14.55 -23.02
CA PHE A 397 -1.17 14.60 -21.83
C PHE A 397 -1.76 16.01 -21.68
N LEU A 398 -3.06 16.15 -21.93
CA LEU A 398 -3.79 17.42 -21.85
C LEU A 398 -4.45 17.67 -20.47
N GLY A 399 -4.35 16.72 -19.55
CA GLY A 399 -5.17 16.64 -18.34
C GLY A 399 -6.48 15.88 -18.56
N SER A 400 -7.19 15.59 -17.48
CA SER A 400 -8.52 14.96 -17.56
C SER A 400 -9.57 16.02 -17.91
N PRO A 401 -10.38 15.83 -18.98
CA PRO A 401 -11.48 16.75 -19.28
C PRO A 401 -12.49 16.77 -18.15
N VAL A 402 -12.92 17.96 -17.72
CA VAL A 402 -14.10 18.13 -16.86
C VAL A 402 -15.31 18.46 -17.73
N PRO A 403 -16.55 18.02 -17.41
CA PRO A 403 -17.74 18.43 -18.15
C PRO A 403 -17.82 19.96 -18.29
N GLY A 404 -17.94 20.42 -19.54
CA GLY A 404 -17.95 21.85 -19.89
C GLY A 404 -16.58 22.45 -20.21
N ASP A 405 -15.49 21.66 -20.16
CA ASP A 405 -14.20 22.12 -20.66
C ASP A 405 -14.16 22.07 -22.19
N HIS A 406 -13.66 23.15 -22.78
CA HIS A 406 -13.36 23.22 -24.20
C HIS A 406 -11.85 23.23 -24.39
N ILE A 407 -11.34 22.36 -25.26
CA ILE A 407 -10.00 22.55 -25.83
C ILE A 407 -10.14 23.70 -26.81
N LEU A 408 -9.42 24.79 -26.56
CA LEU A 408 -9.28 25.83 -27.54
C LEU A 408 -8.18 25.36 -28.50
N ASP A 409 -8.60 24.73 -29.60
CA ASP A 409 -7.69 24.44 -30.70
C ASP A 409 -7.29 25.76 -31.35
N ASP A 410 -6.02 26.12 -31.23
CA ASP A 410 -5.43 27.28 -31.85
C ASP A 410 -4.87 26.97 -33.25
N GLY A 411 -5.08 25.74 -33.75
CA GLY A 411 -4.63 25.26 -35.04
C GLY A 411 -3.12 24.95 -35.09
N ARG A 412 -2.39 25.05 -33.96
CA ARG A 412 -0.97 24.70 -33.91
C ARG A 412 -0.83 23.19 -33.76
N ALA A 413 -0.06 22.58 -34.65
CA ALA A 413 0.24 21.16 -34.58
C ALA A 413 1.02 20.82 -33.30
N PHE A 414 0.73 19.67 -32.69
CA PHE A 414 1.50 19.16 -31.57
C PHE A 414 2.92 18.80 -32.01
N GLU A 415 3.90 19.31 -31.26
CA GLU A 415 5.28 18.88 -31.38
C GLU A 415 5.52 17.71 -30.42
N PHE A 416 6.12 16.64 -30.92
CA PHE A 416 6.43 15.44 -30.16
C PHE A 416 7.94 15.35 -29.86
N PRO A 417 8.35 14.50 -28.91
CA PRO A 417 9.77 14.27 -28.66
C PRO A 417 10.48 13.70 -29.89
N VAL A 418 11.67 14.22 -30.18
CA VAL A 418 12.51 13.74 -31.29
C VAL A 418 13.51 12.69 -30.80
N LYS A 419 14.17 11.99 -31.74
CA LYS A 419 15.20 11.01 -31.43
C LYS A 419 16.27 11.60 -30.51
N ASP A 420 16.64 10.83 -29.50
CA ASP A 420 17.61 11.14 -28.46
C ASP A 420 17.28 12.37 -27.59
N GLU A 421 16.02 12.82 -27.62
CA GLU A 421 15.56 13.89 -26.74
C GLU A 421 15.53 13.46 -25.28
N LEU A 422 16.06 14.29 -24.39
CA LEU A 422 16.11 14.04 -22.95
C LEU A 422 14.74 14.12 -22.30
N LEU A 423 14.39 13.06 -21.57
CA LEU A 423 13.12 12.88 -20.90
C LEU A 423 13.35 12.34 -19.47
N LEU A 424 12.36 12.53 -18.60
CA LEU A 424 12.25 11.88 -17.30
C LEU A 424 10.99 11.02 -17.28
N MET A 425 11.13 9.75 -16.93
CA MET A 425 9.97 8.87 -16.79
C MET A 425 9.36 9.05 -15.40
N LEU A 426 8.05 9.22 -15.31
CA LEU A 426 7.36 9.60 -14.09
C LEU A 426 6.84 8.39 -13.33
N ASN A 427 6.09 7.51 -14.00
CA ASN A 427 5.39 6.38 -13.38
C ASN A 427 5.28 5.16 -14.33
N GLU A 428 4.64 4.09 -13.84
CA GLU A 428 4.45 2.82 -14.55
C GLU A 428 3.50 2.93 -15.75
N GLU A 429 2.70 3.99 -15.81
CA GLU A 429 1.78 4.28 -16.92
C GLU A 429 2.49 4.89 -18.13
N ASN A 430 3.84 4.85 -18.14
CA ASN A 430 4.68 5.40 -19.20
C ASN A 430 4.51 6.92 -19.39
N LEU A 431 4.06 7.64 -18.36
CA LEU A 431 4.03 9.09 -18.38
C LEU A 431 5.47 9.60 -18.30
N VAL A 432 5.86 10.47 -19.23
CA VAL A 432 7.18 11.09 -19.29
C VAL A 432 7.07 12.61 -19.28
N LEU A 433 8.10 13.25 -18.74
CA LEU A 433 8.29 14.68 -18.67
C LEU A 433 9.44 15.10 -19.58
N ALA A 434 9.19 16.01 -20.51
CA ALA A 434 10.22 16.62 -21.33
C ALA A 434 10.88 17.82 -20.64
N ALA A 435 12.06 18.20 -21.11
CA ALA A 435 12.86 19.30 -20.55
C ALA A 435 12.15 20.66 -20.52
N ASP A 436 11.21 20.86 -21.45
CA ASP A 436 10.40 22.06 -21.49
C ASP A 436 9.20 22.01 -20.53
N GLY A 437 8.96 20.91 -19.82
CA GLY A 437 7.82 20.71 -18.93
C GLY A 437 6.58 20.07 -19.59
N SER A 438 6.63 19.68 -20.87
CA SER A 438 5.53 18.97 -21.52
C SER A 438 5.44 17.53 -21.00
N LEU A 439 4.21 17.02 -20.88
CA LEU A 439 3.92 15.65 -20.47
C LEU A 439 3.43 14.82 -21.66
N PHE A 440 3.96 13.61 -21.78
CA PHE A 440 3.59 12.65 -22.82
C PHE A 440 3.39 11.27 -22.22
N VAL A 441 2.56 10.43 -22.83
CA VAL A 441 2.54 8.99 -22.55
C VAL A 441 3.32 8.30 -23.66
N ILE A 442 4.43 7.63 -23.35
CA ILE A 442 5.34 7.00 -24.33
C ILE A 442 5.74 5.61 -23.85
N ASP A 443 5.24 4.57 -24.51
CA ASP A 443 5.59 3.18 -24.22
C ASP A 443 7.12 3.00 -24.07
N SER A 444 7.54 2.42 -22.95
CA SER A 444 8.94 2.21 -22.57
C SER A 444 9.83 1.58 -23.66
N LYS A 445 9.27 0.82 -24.60
CA LYS A 445 10.03 0.26 -25.74
C LYS A 445 10.58 1.34 -26.68
N HIS A 446 9.97 2.53 -26.72
CA HIS A 446 10.44 3.68 -27.48
C HIS A 446 11.42 4.55 -26.68
N LEU A 447 11.78 4.13 -25.47
CA LEU A 447 12.72 4.81 -24.59
C LEU A 447 13.99 3.98 -24.41
N LYS A 448 15.13 4.65 -24.22
CA LYS A 448 16.40 4.02 -23.81
C LYS A 448 17.08 4.86 -22.72
N PRO A 449 17.97 4.28 -21.90
CA PRO A 449 18.79 5.05 -20.98
C PRO A 449 19.55 6.19 -21.69
N ALA A 450 19.63 7.37 -21.07
CA ALA A 450 20.33 8.51 -21.67
C ALA A 450 21.83 8.24 -21.93
N GLN A 451 22.45 7.36 -21.14
CA GLN A 451 23.84 6.93 -21.37
C GLN A 451 24.05 6.18 -22.69
N GLN A 452 22.96 5.73 -23.35
CA GLN A 452 22.98 5.06 -24.65
C GLN A 452 22.60 6.00 -25.80
N ALA A 453 22.50 7.31 -25.55
CA ALA A 453 22.29 8.29 -26.59
C ALA A 453 23.60 8.60 -27.32
N ASP A 454 23.54 8.79 -28.64
CA ASP A 454 24.69 9.24 -29.43
C ASP A 454 24.98 10.73 -29.14
N ALA A 455 23.91 11.51 -29.02
CA ALA A 455 23.90 12.91 -28.59
C ALA A 455 22.62 13.19 -27.83
N ILE A 456 22.64 14.08 -26.84
CA ILE A 456 21.44 14.48 -26.11
C ILE A 456 20.76 15.63 -26.84
N ALA A 457 19.51 15.44 -27.27
CA ALA A 457 18.68 16.49 -27.82
C ALA A 457 17.82 17.15 -26.74
N LEU A 458 17.55 18.44 -26.92
CA LEU A 458 16.59 19.21 -26.14
C LEU A 458 15.67 19.93 -27.13
N PRO A 459 14.41 20.20 -26.76
CA PRO A 459 13.54 20.97 -27.62
C PRO A 459 14.14 22.36 -27.87
N PRO A 460 14.01 22.94 -29.08
CA PRO A 460 14.60 24.24 -29.41
C PRO A 460 13.88 25.41 -28.70
N ALA A 461 12.60 25.24 -28.40
CA ALA A 461 11.77 26.15 -27.62
C ALA A 461 10.78 25.34 -26.78
N ALA A 462 10.12 25.98 -25.80
CA ALA A 462 9.05 25.31 -25.07
C ALA A 462 7.89 25.02 -26.02
N ARG A 463 7.45 23.75 -26.07
CA ARG A 463 6.33 23.35 -26.92
C ARG A 463 5.01 23.92 -26.41
N ASN A 464 4.11 24.16 -27.34
CA ASN A 464 2.72 24.48 -27.00
C ASN A 464 2.10 23.26 -26.32
N SER A 465 1.80 23.40 -25.03
CA SER A 465 0.96 22.44 -24.33
C SER A 465 -0.46 22.95 -24.43
N GLN A 466 -1.24 22.44 -25.38
CA GLN A 466 -2.69 22.67 -25.33
C GLN A 466 -3.18 22.20 -23.96
N SER A 467 -3.98 23.02 -23.29
CA SER A 467 -4.56 22.67 -22.00
C SER A 467 -5.99 23.15 -21.92
N TYR A 468 -6.84 22.37 -21.26
CA TYR A 468 -8.17 22.82 -20.92
C TYR A 468 -8.10 24.12 -20.11
N PHE A 469 -9.02 25.05 -20.34
CA PHE A 469 -8.98 26.37 -19.70
C PHE A 469 -8.88 26.30 -18.17
N ARG A 470 -9.65 25.40 -17.54
CA ARG A 470 -9.56 25.16 -16.09
C ARG A 470 -8.19 24.66 -15.66
N HIS A 471 -7.61 23.76 -16.43
CA HIS A 471 -6.25 23.27 -16.16
C HIS A 471 -5.21 24.39 -16.32
N ALA A 472 -5.34 25.23 -17.34
CA ALA A 472 -4.49 26.42 -17.51
C ALA A 472 -4.57 27.36 -16.30
N MET A 473 -5.75 27.54 -15.70
CA MET A 473 -5.90 28.30 -14.46
C MET A 473 -5.19 27.64 -13.27
N THR A 474 -5.19 26.31 -13.17
CA THR A 474 -4.45 25.60 -12.10
C THR A 474 -2.93 25.74 -12.23
N LEU A 475 -2.42 25.93 -13.45
CA LEU A 475 -1.00 26.08 -13.77
C LEU A 475 -0.55 27.55 -13.84
N ALA A 476 -1.44 28.47 -13.49
CA ALA A 476 -1.17 29.89 -13.52
C ALA A 476 -0.12 30.27 -12.48
N GLY A 477 0.83 31.13 -12.88
CA GLY A 477 1.89 31.58 -12.00
C GLY A 477 1.42 32.70 -11.07
N THR A 478 2.31 33.16 -10.19
CA THR A 478 2.06 34.37 -9.37
C THR A 478 1.73 35.59 -10.23
N ASP A 479 2.34 35.70 -11.42
CA ASP A 479 2.13 36.81 -12.36
C ASP A 479 0.72 36.81 -13.00
N ASP A 480 0.02 35.68 -12.93
CA ASP A 480 -1.30 35.49 -13.52
C ASP A 480 -2.44 35.74 -12.51
N GLN A 481 -2.14 35.88 -11.21
CA GLN A 481 -3.15 35.99 -10.14
C GLN A 481 -4.12 37.15 -10.36
N GLY A 482 -3.61 38.33 -10.72
CA GLY A 482 -4.47 39.48 -11.02
C GLY A 482 -5.42 39.24 -12.20
N ARG A 483 -5.05 38.42 -13.18
CA ARG A 483 -5.92 38.06 -14.30
C ARG A 483 -7.00 37.07 -13.87
N ILE A 484 -6.65 36.12 -13.01
CA ILE A 484 -7.58 35.15 -12.43
C ILE A 484 -8.62 35.86 -11.58
N GLU A 485 -8.20 36.77 -10.71
CA GLU A 485 -9.11 37.57 -9.88
C GLU A 485 -10.08 38.40 -10.74
N GLN A 486 -9.57 39.07 -11.78
CA GLN A 486 -10.42 39.82 -12.71
C GLN A 486 -11.42 38.93 -13.44
N HIS A 487 -11.03 37.71 -13.81
CA HIS A 487 -11.91 36.74 -14.43
C HIS A 487 -12.99 36.23 -13.47
N ALA A 488 -12.62 35.89 -12.23
CA ALA A 488 -13.57 35.52 -11.20
C ALA A 488 -14.62 36.64 -10.98
N GLN A 489 -14.17 37.90 -10.87
CA GLN A 489 -15.07 39.06 -10.76
C GLN A 489 -15.99 39.24 -11.97
N ARG A 490 -15.56 38.85 -13.18
CA ARG A 490 -16.41 38.90 -14.37
C ARG A 490 -17.47 37.79 -14.34
N HIS A 491 -17.07 36.56 -14.04
CA HIS A 491 -17.99 35.43 -13.86
C HIS A 491 -19.01 35.71 -12.75
N ASP A 492 -18.59 36.28 -11.63
CA ASP A 492 -19.50 36.65 -10.54
C ASP A 492 -20.52 37.71 -10.97
N ARG A 493 -20.09 38.73 -11.74
CA ARG A 493 -21.02 39.73 -12.29
C ARG A 493 -22.01 39.14 -13.29
N TYR A 494 -21.54 38.25 -14.16
CA TYR A 494 -22.40 37.51 -15.08
C TYR A 494 -23.42 36.68 -14.30
N LYS A 495 -22.98 35.91 -13.32
CA LYS A 495 -23.82 35.07 -12.47
C LYS A 495 -24.86 35.89 -11.72
N GLN A 496 -24.47 36.98 -11.05
CA GLN A 496 -25.40 37.88 -10.36
C GLN A 496 -26.46 38.46 -11.30
N CYS A 497 -26.07 38.81 -12.53
CA CYS A 497 -27.01 39.29 -13.54
C CYS A 497 -27.97 38.18 -14.02
N ALA A 498 -27.45 36.98 -14.30
CA ALA A 498 -28.24 35.84 -14.75
C ALA A 498 -29.21 35.38 -13.66
N ASP A 499 -28.75 35.23 -12.42
CA ASP A 499 -29.56 34.93 -11.25
C ASP A 499 -30.66 35.99 -11.07
N GLY A 500 -30.33 37.28 -11.25
CA GLY A 500 -31.31 38.36 -11.20
C GLY A 500 -32.43 38.26 -12.25
N ILE A 501 -32.15 37.66 -13.41
CA ILE A 501 -33.18 37.37 -14.44
C ILE A 501 -33.99 36.14 -14.04
N MET A 502 -33.34 35.07 -13.57
CA MET A 502 -34.00 33.84 -13.12
C MET A 502 -34.94 34.09 -11.95
N VAL A 503 -34.51 34.87 -10.95
CA VAL A 503 -35.33 35.26 -9.79
C VAL A 503 -36.59 36.02 -10.21
N ARG A 504 -36.57 36.79 -11.31
CA ARG A 504 -37.74 37.52 -11.80
C ARG A 504 -38.76 36.63 -12.50
N ILE A 505 -38.33 35.57 -13.17
CA ILE A 505 -39.23 34.61 -13.84
C ILE A 505 -39.72 33.51 -12.88
N GLN A 506 -39.01 33.29 -11.77
CA GLN A 506 -39.31 32.23 -10.81
C GLN A 506 -40.78 32.19 -10.35
N PRO A 507 -41.45 33.32 -10.00
CA PRO A 507 -42.86 33.30 -9.62
C PRO A 507 -43.81 32.84 -10.75
N GLN A 508 -43.44 33.10 -12.01
CA GLN A 508 -44.21 32.63 -13.16
C GLN A 508 -44.07 31.12 -13.34
N ILE A 509 -42.84 30.60 -13.20
CA ILE A 509 -42.57 29.16 -13.23
C ILE A 509 -43.30 28.45 -12.08
N GLU A 510 -43.26 28.99 -10.86
CA GLU A 510 -43.97 28.45 -9.70
C GLU A 510 -45.50 28.44 -9.91
N THR A 511 -46.04 29.43 -10.61
CA THR A 511 -47.46 29.47 -10.96
C THR A 511 -47.82 28.37 -11.97
N LEU A 512 -47.02 28.18 -13.02
CA LEU A 512 -47.25 27.16 -14.05
C LEU A 512 -47.03 25.73 -13.51
N ASN A 513 -46.10 25.56 -12.57
CA ASN A 513 -45.80 24.27 -11.94
C ASN A 513 -46.97 23.70 -11.12
N LYS A 514 -47.98 24.50 -10.76
CA LYS A 514 -49.20 23.99 -10.13
C LYS A 514 -49.95 22.98 -11.00
N ASP A 515 -49.73 23.03 -12.32
CA ASP A 515 -50.15 22.01 -13.29
C ASP A 515 -49.00 21.76 -14.29
N ALA A 516 -47.89 21.23 -13.79
CA ALA A 516 -46.67 21.05 -14.57
C ALA A 516 -46.86 20.16 -15.81
N ALA A 517 -47.78 19.18 -15.77
CA ALA A 517 -48.05 18.29 -16.89
C ALA A 517 -48.69 19.04 -18.07
N ALA A 518 -49.66 19.92 -17.80
CA ALA A 518 -50.29 20.74 -18.83
C ALA A 518 -49.37 21.87 -19.33
N ASN A 519 -48.45 22.34 -18.50
CA ASN A 519 -47.64 23.54 -18.79
C ASN A 519 -46.17 23.28 -19.11
N ARG A 520 -45.76 22.01 -19.28
CA ARG A 520 -44.35 21.63 -19.50
C ARG A 520 -43.66 22.46 -20.59
N ASP A 521 -44.25 22.52 -21.79
CA ASP A 521 -43.69 23.26 -22.92
C ASP A 521 -43.62 24.78 -22.65
N GLN A 522 -44.54 25.31 -21.86
CA GLN A 522 -44.54 26.72 -21.49
C GLN A 522 -43.44 27.04 -20.47
N ILE A 523 -43.24 26.16 -19.48
CA ILE A 523 -42.14 26.28 -18.51
C ILE A 523 -40.81 26.21 -19.24
N GLU A 524 -40.63 25.24 -20.13
CA GLU A 524 -39.40 25.08 -20.93
C GLU A 524 -39.13 26.31 -21.81
N ARG A 525 -40.16 26.85 -22.48
CA ARG A 525 -40.02 28.10 -23.26
C ARG A 525 -39.61 29.29 -22.39
N ILE A 526 -40.26 29.51 -21.26
CA ILE A 526 -39.95 30.65 -20.37
C ILE A 526 -38.53 30.54 -19.81
N THR A 527 -38.12 29.33 -19.39
CA THR A 527 -36.76 29.07 -18.91
C THR A 527 -35.76 29.33 -20.04
N THR A 528 -35.98 28.78 -21.23
CA THR A 528 -35.10 28.97 -22.39
C THR A 528 -35.00 30.45 -22.80
N GLU A 529 -36.13 31.18 -22.84
CA GLU A 529 -36.15 32.61 -23.15
C GLU A 529 -35.39 33.43 -22.10
N ALA A 530 -35.52 33.07 -20.82
CA ALA A 530 -34.83 33.73 -19.73
C ALA A 530 -33.32 33.44 -19.76
N GLU A 531 -32.91 32.21 -20.06
CA GLU A 531 -31.51 31.86 -20.28
C GLU A 531 -30.94 32.64 -21.47
N GLN A 532 -31.61 32.63 -22.62
CA GLN A 532 -31.20 33.44 -23.78
C GLN A 532 -31.14 34.95 -23.45
N ARG A 533 -32.08 35.44 -22.63
CA ARG A 533 -32.08 36.82 -22.15
C ARG A 533 -30.90 37.09 -21.23
N ALA A 534 -30.55 36.16 -20.35
CA ALA A 534 -29.37 36.24 -19.50
C ALA A 534 -28.09 36.24 -20.36
N GLN A 535 -27.99 35.34 -21.34
CA GLN A 535 -26.86 35.29 -22.26
C GLN A 535 -26.65 36.62 -22.99
N ARG A 536 -27.71 37.22 -23.52
CA ARG A 536 -27.64 38.52 -24.23
C ARG A 536 -27.40 39.70 -23.29
N ASN A 537 -28.14 39.80 -22.18
CA ASN A 537 -28.14 40.99 -21.32
C ASN A 537 -26.97 41.02 -20.35
N CYS A 538 -26.52 39.85 -19.88
CA CYS A 538 -25.41 39.71 -18.96
C CYS A 538 -24.07 39.57 -19.69
N GLY A 539 -24.10 39.46 -21.03
CA GLY A 539 -22.91 39.49 -21.88
C GLY A 539 -22.14 38.18 -21.93
N LEU A 540 -22.82 37.04 -22.04
CA LEU A 540 -22.15 35.72 -22.13
C LEU A 540 -21.16 35.66 -23.30
N VAL A 541 -21.54 36.13 -24.49
CA VAL A 541 -20.64 36.13 -25.66
C VAL A 541 -19.35 36.92 -25.38
N ARG A 542 -19.49 38.06 -24.69
CA ARG A 542 -18.34 38.86 -24.27
C ARG A 542 -17.50 38.13 -23.22
N LEU A 543 -18.14 37.44 -22.28
CA LEU A 543 -17.45 36.63 -21.28
C LEU A 543 -16.64 35.51 -21.97
N GLU A 544 -17.23 34.78 -22.93
CA GLU A 544 -16.55 33.73 -23.69
C GLU A 544 -15.37 34.26 -24.54
N GLU A 545 -15.50 35.45 -25.13
CA GLU A 545 -14.38 36.13 -25.81
C GLU A 545 -13.26 36.53 -24.83
N GLU A 546 -13.62 37.03 -23.65
CA GLU A 546 -12.68 37.39 -22.59
C GLU A 546 -12.00 36.15 -21.98
N ASP A 547 -12.71 35.03 -21.85
CA ASP A 547 -12.18 33.75 -21.40
C ASP A 547 -11.18 33.20 -22.42
N ARG A 548 -11.50 33.24 -23.72
CA ARG A 548 -10.55 32.91 -24.80
C ARG A 548 -9.31 33.79 -24.79
N ARG A 549 -9.47 35.09 -24.53
CA ARG A 549 -8.35 36.03 -24.41
C ARG A 549 -7.49 35.72 -23.20
N MET A 550 -8.11 35.48 -22.04
CA MET A 550 -7.42 35.12 -20.81
C MET A 550 -6.65 33.82 -20.97
N TRP A 551 -7.26 32.80 -21.58
CA TRP A 551 -6.61 31.53 -21.86
C TRP A 551 -5.31 31.72 -22.65
N ARG A 552 -5.35 32.46 -23.77
CA ARG A 552 -4.12 32.79 -24.54
C ARG A 552 -3.08 33.48 -23.68
N GLN A 553 -3.50 34.43 -22.84
CA GLN A 553 -2.59 35.14 -21.94
C GLN A 553 -1.95 34.21 -20.89
N LEU A 554 -2.70 33.23 -20.37
CA LEU A 554 -2.18 32.21 -19.46
C LEU A 554 -1.21 31.29 -20.17
N GLU A 555 -1.53 30.85 -21.40
CA GLU A 555 -0.64 30.01 -22.20
C GLU A 555 0.65 30.73 -22.58
N ASP A 556 0.59 32.00 -22.98
CA ASP A 556 1.77 32.83 -23.26
C ASP A 556 2.63 33.00 -22.01
N SER A 557 2.00 33.27 -20.86
CA SER A 557 2.66 33.39 -19.57
C SER A 557 3.39 32.09 -19.19
N ARG A 558 2.70 30.96 -19.34
CA ARG A 558 3.21 29.62 -19.09
C ARG A 558 4.35 29.26 -20.05
N THR A 559 4.19 29.51 -21.34
CA THR A 559 5.20 29.23 -22.38
C THR A 559 6.49 30.01 -22.11
N ARG A 560 6.39 31.27 -21.65
CA ARG A 560 7.56 32.05 -21.22
C ARG A 560 8.27 31.40 -20.02
N ARG A 561 7.55 31.07 -18.94
CA ARG A 561 8.13 30.38 -17.78
C ARG A 561 8.83 29.06 -18.15
N ARG A 562 8.22 28.28 -19.04
CA ARG A 562 8.78 27.02 -19.55
C ARG A 562 10.01 27.24 -20.42
N THR A 563 10.02 28.31 -21.23
CA THR A 563 11.19 28.71 -22.02
C THR A 563 12.36 29.09 -21.11
N ASP A 564 12.11 29.86 -20.06
CA ASP A 564 13.14 30.25 -19.09
C ASP A 564 13.71 29.03 -18.34
N ALA A 565 12.85 28.09 -17.93
CA ALA A 565 13.28 26.85 -17.29
C ALA A 565 14.09 25.95 -18.25
N LEU A 566 13.69 25.86 -19.52
CA LEU A 566 14.45 25.12 -20.52
C LEU A 566 15.87 25.69 -20.71
N GLN A 567 16.06 27.01 -20.58
CA GLN A 567 17.40 27.61 -20.56
C GLN A 567 18.21 27.22 -19.33
N GLN A 568 17.58 27.11 -18.16
CA GLN A 568 18.26 26.62 -16.94
C GLN A 568 18.70 25.16 -17.10
N VAL A 569 17.85 24.32 -17.70
CA VAL A 569 18.18 22.92 -18.02
C VAL A 569 19.37 22.85 -18.98
N ARG A 570 19.38 23.67 -20.04
CA ARG A 570 20.51 23.74 -20.98
C ARG A 570 21.82 24.11 -20.28
N ALA A 571 21.79 25.13 -19.44
CA ALA A 571 22.96 25.55 -18.67
C ALA A 571 23.47 24.41 -17.77
N ARG A 572 22.55 23.71 -17.07
CA ARG A 572 22.90 22.59 -16.20
C ARG A 572 23.50 21.41 -16.96
N LEU A 573 22.94 21.06 -18.12
CA LEU A 573 23.43 19.92 -18.91
C LEU A 573 24.79 20.18 -19.55
N ALA A 574 25.10 21.44 -19.87
CA ALA A 574 26.44 21.84 -20.31
C ALA A 574 27.50 21.53 -19.23
N ASP A 575 27.15 21.68 -17.95
CA ASP A 575 28.06 21.37 -16.83
C ASP A 575 28.23 19.86 -16.59
N LEU A 576 27.23 19.05 -16.94
CA LEU A 576 27.21 17.60 -16.62
C LEU A 576 28.01 16.73 -17.60
N VAL A 577 28.65 17.30 -18.64
CA VAL A 577 29.38 16.54 -19.69
C VAL A 577 28.52 15.45 -20.34
N LEU A 578 27.19 15.60 -20.28
CA LEU A 578 26.24 14.76 -21.00
C LEU A 578 26.00 15.26 -22.44
N VAL A 579 26.55 16.42 -22.77
CA VAL A 579 26.61 16.96 -24.13
C VAL A 579 28.06 16.78 -24.60
N LYS A 580 28.33 15.67 -25.30
CA LYS A 580 29.56 15.54 -26.09
C LYS A 580 29.47 16.36 -27.37
#